data_AF-A0A945FR70-F1
#
_entry.id   AF-A0A945FR70-F1
#
_cell.length_a   1.000
_cell.length_b   1.000
_cell.length_c   1.000
_cell.angle_alpha   90.00
_cell.angle_beta   90.00
_cell.angle_gamma   90.00
#
_symmetry.space_group_name_H-M   'P 1'
#
loop_
_entity.id
_entity.type
_entity.pdbx_description
1 polymer ?
#
loop_
_entity_poly.entity_id
_entity_poly.type
_entity_poly.pdbx_seq_one_letter_code
_entity_poly.pdbx_strand_id
1 'polypeptide(L)'
;MQIDPFSARSTFDTGSGTAAFYRLRALDDAGVTNTARLPYCLRTILEALLRTCDDYEVTEQDVRNLATWEAAKPAAVEVPFKPSRVVLQDFTGVPCVVDLAAMRAAMKRLGGDANKINPLVPVDLVIDHSVQVDYFGRADALSKNVDIEFGRNAERYSFLRWGQQAFENFRVVPPAIGIVHQVNLEFLAGGVFLRPDSAGGDIPVAVPDTLVGTDSHTTMINGLGVVGWGVGGIEAEAVMLGQALSLLMPEVVGFELTGRLPAGATATDLVLTVTEALRKEGVVGKFVEFFGAGLAGMTLADRATIANMAPEYGATMGFFPVDQETLSYMRLTGRSAEQVELVERYTKEQGLFHKESASTPEFTKRLSLDMSTVVPSLAGPKRPQDRVPMVSVKEAFQDALKAPVANRGFALTEAELASHATVANNGHSAEIGHGAVVIAAITSCTNTSNPNVMVAAGLVARKAVEKGLSTKSWVKTSLAPGSRVVTDYLEKSGLASDLDSLGFETVGYGCTTCIGNSGPLPEPVAAAVTEGDLVAAAVLSGNRNFEGRVNPLVKANWLASPPLVVAYALAGTIDIN
;
A
#
# COMPACT_ATOMS: atom_id res chain seq x y z
N MET A 1 25.92 21.05 13.61
CA MET A 1 26.54 21.39 12.31
C MET A 1 26.89 20.06 11.67
N GLN A 2 26.50 19.83 10.43
CA GLN A 2 26.75 18.55 9.78
C GLN A 2 28.27 18.28 9.69
N ILE A 3 28.69 17.06 10.01
CA ILE A 3 30.08 16.63 9.92
C ILE A 3 30.22 15.53 8.86
N ASP A 4 31.44 15.36 8.34
CA ASP A 4 31.77 14.31 7.36
C ASP A 4 32.99 13.49 7.83
N PRO A 5 32.81 12.62 8.85
CA PRO A 5 33.92 11.90 9.47
C PRO A 5 34.59 10.89 8.54
N PHE A 6 33.92 10.49 7.46
CA PHE A 6 34.43 9.50 6.49
C PHE A 6 34.90 10.12 5.18
N SER A 7 34.92 11.46 5.06
CA SER A 7 35.19 12.14 3.78
C SER A 7 34.30 11.60 2.64
N ALA A 8 33.04 11.35 2.95
CA ALA A 8 32.06 10.75 2.07
C ALA A 8 31.41 11.76 1.13
N ARG A 9 31.48 13.06 1.42
CA ARG A 9 30.92 14.08 0.53
C ARG A 9 31.75 14.15 -0.76
N SER A 10 31.08 13.99 -1.89
CA SER A 10 31.68 14.11 -3.22
C SER A 10 30.67 14.70 -4.20
N THR A 11 31.06 14.81 -5.47
CA THR A 11 30.22 15.27 -6.56
C THR A 11 30.08 14.20 -7.63
N PHE A 12 28.93 14.17 -8.29
CA PHE A 12 28.69 13.29 -9.43
C PHE A 12 27.92 14.03 -10.53
N ASP A 13 28.02 13.49 -11.74
CA ASP A 13 27.23 13.94 -12.89
C ASP A 13 25.84 13.29 -12.84
N THR A 14 24.82 14.13 -12.72
CA THR A 14 23.39 13.72 -12.72
C THR A 14 22.86 13.41 -14.12
N GLY A 15 23.63 13.71 -15.18
CA GLY A 15 23.19 13.73 -16.58
C GLY A 15 22.69 15.09 -17.04
N SER A 16 22.19 15.92 -16.11
CA SER A 16 21.68 17.28 -16.38
C SER A 16 22.47 18.39 -15.67
N GLY A 17 23.57 18.03 -15.01
CA GLY A 17 24.41 18.93 -14.22
C GLY A 17 25.14 18.21 -13.09
N THR A 18 25.84 18.97 -12.25
CA THR A 18 26.60 18.43 -11.11
C THR A 18 25.79 18.55 -9.83
N ALA A 19 25.76 17.48 -9.03
CA ALA A 19 25.20 17.49 -7.68
C ALA A 19 26.20 16.90 -6.68
N ALA A 20 26.09 17.31 -5.42
CA ALA A 20 26.76 16.68 -4.30
C ALA A 20 26.04 15.38 -3.90
N PHE A 21 26.76 14.45 -3.29
CA PHE A 21 26.21 13.25 -2.67
C PHE A 21 27.17 12.70 -1.61
N TYR A 22 26.68 11.82 -0.74
CA TYR A 22 27.45 11.16 0.30
C TYR A 22 27.70 9.71 -0.10
N ARG A 23 28.87 9.42 -0.66
CA ARG A 23 29.17 8.12 -1.28
C ARG A 23 29.34 7.03 -0.24
N LEU A 24 28.47 6.02 -0.28
CA LEU A 24 28.52 4.84 0.60
C LEU A 24 29.88 4.12 0.53
N ARG A 25 30.50 4.09 -0.66
CA ARG A 25 31.83 3.49 -0.88
C ARG A 25 32.94 4.12 -0.02
N ALA A 26 32.76 5.33 0.50
CA ALA A 26 33.71 5.92 1.44
C ALA A 26 33.89 5.05 2.71
N LEU A 27 32.86 4.31 3.12
CA LEU A 27 32.95 3.37 4.24
C LEU A 27 33.77 2.12 3.90
N ASP A 28 33.71 1.67 2.64
CA ASP A 28 34.55 0.57 2.15
C ASP A 28 36.01 1.00 2.04
N ASP A 29 36.25 2.19 1.47
CA ASP A 29 37.58 2.77 1.29
C ASP A 29 38.25 3.06 2.66
N ALA A 30 37.46 3.41 3.69
CA ALA A 30 37.91 3.58 5.07
C ALA A 30 38.07 2.26 5.84
N GLY A 31 37.79 1.10 5.23
CA GLY A 31 37.92 -0.22 5.85
C GLY A 31 36.90 -0.50 6.96
N VAL A 32 35.77 0.24 6.99
CA VAL A 32 34.73 0.07 8.02
C VAL A 32 33.85 -1.14 7.73
N THR A 33 33.53 -1.38 6.46
CA THR A 33 32.67 -2.50 6.04
C THR A 33 32.92 -2.91 4.60
N ASN A 34 32.12 -3.86 4.12
CA ASN A 34 31.89 -4.12 2.71
C ASN A 34 30.39 -3.90 2.44
N THR A 35 30.03 -2.73 1.93
CA THR A 35 28.64 -2.31 1.70
C THR A 35 27.86 -3.28 0.79
N ALA A 36 28.55 -3.98 -0.12
CA ALA A 36 27.92 -4.92 -1.05
C ALA A 36 27.30 -6.17 -0.38
N ARG A 37 27.68 -6.47 0.87
CA ARG A 37 27.06 -7.56 1.64
C ARG A 37 25.73 -7.17 2.29
N LEU A 38 25.51 -5.88 2.53
CA LEU A 38 24.31 -5.39 3.21
C LEU A 38 23.08 -5.52 2.30
N PRO A 39 21.89 -5.83 2.85
CA PRO A 39 20.62 -5.67 2.14
C PRO A 39 20.47 -4.25 1.57
N TYR A 40 19.85 -4.12 0.40
CA TYR A 40 19.68 -2.83 -0.28
C TYR A 40 18.89 -1.82 0.56
N CYS A 41 17.90 -2.30 1.32
CA CYS A 41 17.18 -1.46 2.28
C CYS A 41 18.11 -0.85 3.35
N LEU A 42 19.05 -1.63 3.90
CA LEU A 42 20.01 -1.14 4.89
C LEU A 42 21.04 -0.19 4.29
N ARG A 43 21.45 -0.41 3.03
CA ARG A 43 22.31 0.55 2.30
C ARG A 43 21.63 1.92 2.19
N THR A 44 20.32 1.93 1.96
CA THR A 44 19.54 3.18 1.86
C THR A 44 19.45 3.90 3.21
N ILE A 45 19.23 3.16 4.31
CA ILE A 45 19.25 3.74 5.67
C ILE A 45 20.66 4.22 6.05
N LEU A 46 21.70 3.48 5.65
CA LEU A 46 23.10 3.85 5.86
C LEU A 46 23.48 5.13 5.12
N GLU A 47 22.93 5.36 3.91
CA GLU A 47 23.08 6.64 3.21
C GLU A 47 22.50 7.78 4.05
N ALA A 48 21.31 7.58 4.61
CA ALA A 48 20.66 8.61 5.42
C ALA A 48 21.50 8.96 6.65
N LEU A 49 21.98 7.95 7.38
CA LEU A 49 22.89 8.12 8.52
C LEU A 49 24.17 8.86 8.13
N LEU A 50 24.83 8.41 7.05
CA LEU A 50 26.09 8.99 6.58
C LEU A 50 25.92 10.45 6.17
N ARG A 51 24.83 10.75 5.45
CA ARG A 51 24.51 12.12 5.04
C ARG A 51 24.13 12.98 6.24
N THR A 52 23.32 12.51 7.19
CA THR A 52 22.81 13.38 8.26
C THR A 52 23.66 13.41 9.53
N CYS A 53 24.89 12.88 9.50
CA CYS A 53 25.81 12.88 10.63
C CYS A 53 26.10 14.30 11.13
N ASP A 54 25.81 14.57 12.40
CA ASP A 54 25.93 15.89 13.03
C ASP A 54 26.56 15.86 14.44
N ASP A 55 26.99 14.67 14.87
CA ASP A 55 27.56 14.38 16.20
C ASP A 55 26.64 14.75 17.38
N TYR A 56 25.33 14.82 17.12
CA TYR A 56 24.31 15.12 18.12
C TYR A 56 23.12 14.16 18.05
N GLU A 57 22.31 14.25 17.00
CA GLU A 57 21.21 13.30 16.77
C GLU A 57 21.67 12.08 15.99
N VAL A 58 22.65 12.26 15.09
CA VAL A 58 23.27 11.18 14.33
C VAL A 58 24.78 11.26 14.53
N THR A 59 25.33 10.25 15.20
CA THR A 59 26.76 10.19 15.55
C THR A 59 27.55 9.35 14.56
N GLU A 60 28.86 9.50 14.54
CA GLU A 60 29.76 8.60 13.78
C GLU A 60 29.56 7.14 14.20
N GLN A 61 29.30 6.89 15.49
CA GLN A 61 29.07 5.55 16.01
C GLN A 61 27.80 4.92 15.43
N ASP A 62 26.75 5.70 15.20
CA ASP A 62 25.52 5.20 14.57
C ASP A 62 25.77 4.72 13.13
N VAL A 63 26.55 5.49 12.37
CA VAL A 63 26.99 5.08 11.02
C VAL A 63 27.77 3.77 11.08
N ARG A 64 28.71 3.64 12.03
CA ARG A 64 29.51 2.41 12.22
C ARG A 64 28.61 1.23 12.61
N ASN A 65 27.68 1.42 13.55
CA ASN A 65 26.77 0.38 14.03
C ASN A 65 25.99 -0.26 12.88
N LEU A 66 25.44 0.54 11.96
CA LEU A 66 24.72 0.00 10.80
C LEU A 66 25.67 -0.52 9.71
N ALA A 67 26.79 0.17 9.45
CA ALA A 67 27.77 -0.27 8.46
C ALA A 67 28.31 -1.68 8.78
N THR A 68 28.54 -1.98 10.05
CA THR A 68 29.01 -3.29 10.53
C THR A 68 27.88 -4.26 10.89
N TRP A 69 26.65 -4.03 10.40
CA TRP A 69 25.52 -4.93 10.67
C TRP A 69 25.84 -6.39 10.34
N GLU A 70 25.53 -7.33 11.24
CA GLU A 70 25.81 -8.75 11.07
C GLU A 70 24.52 -9.56 11.00
N ALA A 71 24.27 -10.22 9.87
CA ALA A 71 23.06 -11.03 9.66
C ALA A 71 22.88 -12.15 10.70
N ALA A 72 23.97 -12.78 11.14
CA ALA A 72 23.91 -13.88 12.11
C ALA A 72 23.48 -13.42 13.51
N LYS A 73 23.75 -12.15 13.85
CA LYS A 73 23.48 -11.58 15.17
C LYS A 73 23.39 -10.05 15.10
N PRO A 74 22.28 -9.47 14.63
CA PRO A 74 22.10 -8.03 14.64
C PRO A 74 22.25 -7.49 16.07
N ALA A 75 23.00 -6.41 16.22
CA ALA A 75 23.26 -5.81 17.52
C ALA A 75 21.97 -5.27 18.13
N ALA A 76 21.75 -5.44 19.43
CA ALA A 76 20.59 -4.87 20.13
C ALA A 76 20.82 -3.39 20.46
N VAL A 77 20.99 -2.57 19.42
CA VAL A 77 21.22 -1.12 19.50
C VAL A 77 20.17 -0.40 18.67
N GLU A 78 19.85 0.81 19.08
CA GLU A 78 19.01 1.71 18.29
C GLU A 78 19.88 2.53 17.33
N VAL A 79 19.35 2.80 16.14
CA VAL A 79 19.96 3.68 15.13
C VAL A 79 18.96 4.77 14.75
N PRO A 80 19.40 6.04 14.69
CA PRO A 80 18.54 7.14 14.27
C PRO A 80 18.24 7.05 12.77
N PHE A 81 17.04 7.42 12.35
CA PHE A 81 16.69 7.49 10.94
C PHE A 81 15.91 8.76 10.64
N LYS A 82 16.39 9.56 9.69
CA LYS A 82 15.75 10.79 9.21
C LYS A 82 15.21 10.57 7.79
N PRO A 83 13.91 10.23 7.63
CA PRO A 83 13.29 10.09 6.32
C PRO A 83 13.34 11.39 5.51
N SER A 84 13.33 11.27 4.17
CA SER A 84 13.43 12.42 3.27
C SER A 84 12.12 13.22 3.12
N ARG A 85 10.97 12.64 3.48
CA ARG A 85 9.62 13.24 3.41
C ARG A 85 8.62 12.47 4.26
N VAL A 86 7.41 13.02 4.40
CA VAL A 86 6.27 12.40 5.07
C VAL A 86 5.04 12.36 4.15
N VAL A 87 4.24 11.31 4.22
CA VAL A 87 2.95 11.21 3.52
C VAL A 87 1.80 11.02 4.50
N LEU A 88 0.71 11.75 4.31
CA LEU A 88 -0.48 11.70 5.14
C LEU A 88 -1.71 11.36 4.29
N GLN A 89 -2.73 10.85 4.96
CA GLN A 89 -4.10 10.75 4.43
C GLN A 89 -5.06 11.53 5.36
N ASP A 90 -6.28 11.86 4.94
CA ASP A 90 -7.12 12.83 5.65
C ASP A 90 -7.67 12.39 7.03
N PHE A 91 -7.83 11.10 7.33
CA PHE A 91 -8.23 10.63 8.66
C PHE A 91 -7.16 10.85 9.71
N THR A 92 -5.88 10.63 9.39
CA THR A 92 -4.76 10.84 10.32
C THR A 92 -4.08 12.19 10.12
N GLY A 93 -4.21 12.79 8.95
CA GLY A 93 -3.65 14.10 8.62
C GLY A 93 -4.41 15.25 9.26
N VAL A 94 -5.74 15.14 9.42
CA VAL A 94 -6.51 16.13 10.20
C VAL A 94 -5.98 16.26 11.63
N PRO A 95 -5.87 15.18 12.44
CA PRO A 95 -5.30 15.30 13.78
C PRO A 95 -3.84 15.78 13.75
N CYS A 96 -2.99 15.35 12.80
CA CYS A 96 -1.62 15.88 12.70
C CYS A 96 -1.58 17.40 12.52
N VAL A 97 -2.46 17.96 11.67
CA VAL A 97 -2.53 19.41 11.44
C VAL A 97 -3.10 20.13 12.68
N VAL A 98 -4.03 19.50 13.42
CA VAL A 98 -4.49 19.99 14.73
C VAL A 98 -3.33 20.06 15.72
N ASP A 99 -2.50 19.02 15.80
CA ASP A 99 -1.38 18.94 16.73
C ASP A 99 -0.31 19.99 16.41
N LEU A 100 0.05 20.17 15.13
CA LEU A 100 0.92 21.27 14.70
C LEU A 100 0.36 22.66 15.07
N ALA A 101 -0.95 22.87 14.91
CA ALA A 101 -1.61 24.12 15.31
C ALA A 101 -1.57 24.32 16.83
N ALA A 102 -1.81 23.26 17.60
CA ALA A 102 -1.75 23.26 19.06
C ALA A 102 -0.32 23.54 19.56
N MET A 103 0.70 22.96 18.90
CA MET A 103 2.11 23.22 19.17
C MET A 103 2.49 24.68 18.89
N ARG A 104 2.00 25.28 17.79
CA ARG A 104 2.16 26.73 17.54
C ARG A 104 1.57 27.58 18.67
N ALA A 105 0.37 27.23 19.12
CA ALA A 105 -0.27 27.92 20.23
C ALA A 105 0.52 27.76 21.54
N ALA A 106 1.06 26.57 21.82
CA ALA A 106 1.89 26.30 22.97
C ALA A 106 3.22 27.08 22.93
N MET A 107 3.91 27.07 21.79
CA MET A 107 5.16 27.82 21.57
C MET A 107 4.95 29.32 21.85
N LYS A 108 3.85 29.89 21.35
CA LYS A 108 3.48 31.29 21.62
C LYS A 108 3.22 31.56 23.10
N ARG A 109 2.51 30.66 23.82
CA ARG A 109 2.27 30.80 25.27
C ARG A 109 3.56 30.76 26.09
N LEU A 110 4.58 30.04 25.62
CA LEU A 110 5.90 29.98 26.23
C LEU A 110 6.81 31.16 25.84
N GLY A 111 6.31 32.11 25.05
CA GLY A 111 7.09 33.28 24.58
C GLY A 111 8.07 32.97 23.44
N GLY A 112 7.98 31.80 22.82
CA GLY A 112 8.79 31.40 21.67
C GLY A 112 8.18 31.81 20.33
N ASP A 113 8.94 31.60 19.26
CA ASP A 113 8.50 31.83 17.88
C ASP A 113 7.69 30.64 17.35
N ALA A 114 6.39 30.84 17.16
CA ALA A 114 5.49 29.81 16.63
C ALA A 114 5.86 29.36 15.21
N ASN A 115 6.54 30.19 14.41
CA ASN A 115 6.95 29.82 13.05
C ASN A 115 7.98 28.70 13.03
N LYS A 116 8.68 28.43 14.14
CA LYS A 116 9.57 27.26 14.28
C LYS A 116 8.81 25.94 14.27
N ILE A 117 7.51 25.94 14.55
CA ILE A 117 6.66 24.77 14.36
C ILE A 117 6.23 24.76 12.90
N ASN A 118 7.07 24.17 12.06
CA ASN A 118 6.85 24.01 10.63
C ASN A 118 7.54 22.74 10.13
N PRO A 119 6.96 21.99 9.17
CA PRO A 119 7.64 20.89 8.53
C PRO A 119 8.98 21.30 7.88
N LEU A 120 10.06 20.61 8.26
CA LEU A 120 11.42 20.74 7.71
C LEU A 120 11.67 19.81 6.53
N VAL A 121 10.84 18.77 6.38
CA VAL A 121 10.81 17.88 5.22
C VAL A 121 9.48 18.06 4.46
N PRO A 122 9.43 17.74 3.16
CA PRO A 122 8.18 17.75 2.41
C PRO A 122 7.12 16.85 3.04
N VAL A 123 5.89 17.34 3.10
CA VAL A 123 4.70 16.64 3.59
C VAL A 123 3.62 16.68 2.53
N ASP A 124 3.18 15.50 2.10
CA ASP A 124 2.10 15.35 1.13
C ASP A 124 0.89 14.69 1.80
N LEU A 125 -0.23 15.40 1.90
CA LEU A 125 -1.50 14.86 2.40
C LEU A 125 -2.45 14.58 1.24
N VAL A 126 -2.99 13.36 1.16
CA VAL A 126 -4.00 12.98 0.16
C VAL A 126 -5.36 12.81 0.82
N ILE A 127 -6.41 13.40 0.25
CA ILE A 127 -7.78 13.24 0.75
C ILE A 127 -8.45 12.08 0.00
N ASP A 128 -8.59 10.93 0.67
CA ASP A 128 -9.05 9.68 0.07
C ASP A 128 -9.87 8.76 1.02
N HIS A 129 -9.92 9.06 2.33
CA HIS A 129 -10.66 8.29 3.34
C HIS A 129 -12.07 8.83 3.62
N SER A 130 -12.48 9.90 2.94
CA SER A 130 -13.76 10.58 3.20
C SER A 130 -14.92 10.10 2.32
N VAL A 131 -14.66 9.69 1.08
CA VAL A 131 -15.69 9.19 0.16
C VAL A 131 -16.28 7.86 0.62
N GLN A 132 -17.59 7.72 0.50
CA GLN A 132 -18.35 6.51 0.82
C GLN A 132 -19.16 6.05 -0.39
N VAL A 133 -19.45 4.75 -0.45
CA VAL A 133 -20.28 4.17 -1.52
C VAL A 133 -21.77 4.31 -1.17
N ASP A 134 -22.26 5.54 -1.11
CA ASP A 134 -23.69 5.83 -0.87
C ASP A 134 -24.56 5.41 -2.06
N TYR A 135 -24.08 5.68 -3.28
CA TYR A 135 -24.66 5.27 -4.55
C TYR A 135 -23.70 4.31 -5.29
N PHE A 136 -24.27 3.36 -6.04
CA PHE A 136 -23.55 2.31 -6.76
C PHE A 136 -24.37 1.79 -7.94
N GLY A 137 -23.74 1.06 -8.87
CA GLY A 137 -24.42 0.40 -10.00
C GLY A 137 -25.16 1.33 -10.97
N ARG A 138 -24.75 2.60 -11.04
CA ARG A 138 -25.37 3.63 -11.89
C ARG A 138 -24.34 4.67 -12.35
N ALA A 139 -24.51 5.19 -13.56
CA ALA A 139 -23.58 6.13 -14.20
C ALA A 139 -23.34 7.45 -13.41
N ASP A 140 -24.32 7.93 -12.65
CA ASP A 140 -24.18 9.16 -11.83
C ASP A 140 -23.69 8.88 -10.39
N ALA A 141 -23.30 7.64 -10.05
CA ALA A 141 -22.85 7.26 -8.71
C ALA A 141 -21.65 8.10 -8.23
N LEU A 142 -20.61 8.25 -9.07
CA LEU A 142 -19.43 9.06 -8.76
C LEU A 142 -19.82 10.48 -8.34
N SER A 143 -20.63 11.17 -9.16
CA SER A 143 -21.02 12.56 -8.89
C SER A 143 -21.76 12.69 -7.56
N LYS A 144 -22.70 11.78 -7.28
CA LYS A 144 -23.51 11.81 -6.05
C LYS A 144 -22.70 11.51 -4.81
N ASN A 145 -21.79 10.54 -4.89
CA ASN A 145 -20.93 10.20 -3.75
C ASN A 145 -19.97 11.35 -3.43
N VAL A 146 -19.44 12.03 -4.45
CA VAL A 146 -18.61 13.23 -4.29
C VAL A 146 -19.42 14.38 -3.67
N ASP A 147 -20.64 14.64 -4.16
CA ASP A 147 -21.50 15.70 -3.60
C ASP A 147 -21.80 15.46 -2.11
N ILE A 148 -22.09 14.21 -1.74
CA ILE A 148 -22.31 13.81 -0.33
C ILE A 148 -21.02 13.95 0.48
N GLU A 149 -19.88 13.51 -0.05
CA GLU A 149 -18.57 13.63 0.59
C GLU A 149 -18.27 15.09 0.94
N PHE A 150 -18.44 16.01 -0.01
CA PHE A 150 -18.23 17.45 0.22
C PHE A 150 -19.20 18.01 1.26
N GLY A 151 -20.48 17.62 1.21
CA GLY A 151 -21.47 18.04 2.20
C GLY A 151 -21.12 17.58 3.62
N ARG A 152 -20.65 16.34 3.78
CA ARG A 152 -20.28 15.75 5.09
C ARG A 152 -18.96 16.28 5.65
N ASN A 153 -18.03 16.71 4.80
CA ASN A 153 -16.63 16.97 5.20
C ASN A 153 -16.16 18.42 5.00
N ALA A 154 -17.07 19.36 4.72
CA ALA A 154 -16.74 20.77 4.42
C ALA A 154 -15.81 21.43 5.46
N GLU A 155 -16.04 21.20 6.76
CA GLU A 155 -15.19 21.74 7.83
C GLU A 155 -13.78 21.15 7.80
N ARG A 156 -13.66 19.83 7.70
CA ARG A 156 -12.36 19.13 7.61
C ARG A 156 -11.55 19.60 6.41
N TYR A 157 -12.18 19.78 5.25
CA TYR A 157 -11.49 20.25 4.04
C TYR A 157 -11.08 21.71 4.13
N SER A 158 -11.92 22.56 4.73
CA SER A 158 -11.57 23.95 5.00
C SER A 158 -10.37 24.04 5.95
N PHE A 159 -10.33 23.18 6.97
CA PHE A 159 -9.22 23.08 7.91
C PHE A 159 -7.91 22.61 7.25
N LEU A 160 -7.95 21.56 6.42
CA LEU A 160 -6.76 21.09 5.68
C LEU A 160 -6.27 22.14 4.66
N ARG A 161 -7.18 22.86 4.01
CA ARG A 161 -6.84 23.97 3.12
C ARG A 161 -6.15 25.11 3.86
N TRP A 162 -6.61 25.43 5.08
CA TRP A 162 -5.91 26.35 5.97
C TRP A 162 -4.50 25.84 6.29
N GLY A 163 -4.36 24.54 6.63
CA GLY A 163 -3.08 23.91 6.92
C GLY A 163 -2.07 24.09 5.78
N GLN A 164 -2.48 23.84 4.53
CA GLN A 164 -1.65 24.08 3.34
C GLN A 164 -1.15 25.53 3.21
N GLN A 165 -1.94 26.51 3.65
CA GLN A 165 -1.55 27.91 3.60
C GLN A 165 -0.70 28.32 4.81
N ALA A 166 -0.88 27.67 5.95
CA ALA A 166 -0.26 28.01 7.21
C ALA A 166 1.14 27.40 7.39
N PHE A 167 1.44 26.29 6.73
CA PHE A 167 2.71 25.56 6.86
C PHE A 167 3.48 25.51 5.54
N GLU A 168 4.78 25.81 5.58
CA GLU A 168 5.68 25.58 4.45
C GLU A 168 5.95 24.08 4.30
N ASN A 169 6.36 23.65 3.10
CA ASN A 169 6.60 22.25 2.74
C ASN A 169 5.38 21.33 2.88
N PHE A 170 4.17 21.87 3.03
CA PHE A 170 2.94 21.10 3.18
C PHE A 170 2.05 21.23 1.94
N ARG A 171 1.77 20.10 1.27
CA ARG A 171 0.90 20.03 0.10
C ARG A 171 -0.29 19.13 0.37
N VAL A 172 -1.48 19.57 -0.04
CA VAL A 172 -2.73 18.81 0.02
C VAL A 172 -3.18 18.46 -1.39
N VAL A 173 -3.27 17.16 -1.67
CA VAL A 173 -3.93 16.62 -2.85
C VAL A 173 -5.44 16.59 -2.59
N PRO A 174 -6.25 17.27 -3.42
CA PRO A 174 -7.68 17.42 -3.16
C PRO A 174 -8.45 16.09 -3.32
N PRO A 175 -9.72 16.04 -2.87
CA PRO A 175 -10.58 14.87 -3.03
C PRO A 175 -10.76 14.47 -4.51
N ALA A 176 -11.15 13.22 -4.73
CA ALA A 176 -11.47 12.66 -6.06
C ALA A 176 -10.31 12.68 -7.09
N ILE A 177 -9.07 12.68 -6.61
CA ILE A 177 -7.85 12.51 -7.44
C ILE A 177 -7.38 11.05 -7.43
N GLY A 178 -7.34 10.43 -6.25
CA GLY A 178 -6.84 9.07 -6.08
C GLY A 178 -6.57 8.70 -4.63
N ILE A 179 -6.13 7.47 -4.41
CA ILE A 179 -5.76 6.90 -3.10
C ILE A 179 -4.29 7.21 -2.82
N VAL A 180 -3.97 7.56 -1.57
CA VAL A 180 -2.67 8.05 -1.10
C VAL A 180 -1.49 7.24 -1.65
N HIS A 181 -1.55 5.91 -1.62
CA HIS A 181 -0.43 5.06 -2.03
C HIS A 181 -0.28 4.94 -3.54
N GLN A 182 -1.38 4.98 -4.29
CA GLN A 182 -1.31 4.97 -5.76
C GLN A 182 -0.85 6.34 -6.28
N VAL A 183 -1.34 7.44 -5.69
CA VAL A 183 -0.83 8.79 -5.96
C VAL A 183 0.64 8.91 -5.59
N ASN A 184 1.08 8.28 -4.49
CA ASN A 184 2.49 8.23 -4.12
C ASN A 184 3.33 7.50 -5.19
N LEU A 185 2.88 6.32 -5.61
CA LEU A 185 3.57 5.50 -6.62
C LEU A 185 3.62 6.19 -8.00
N GLU A 186 2.52 6.78 -8.44
CA GLU A 186 2.35 7.35 -9.79
C GLU A 186 2.85 8.79 -9.92
N PHE A 187 2.91 9.55 -8.81
CA PHE A 187 3.19 10.99 -8.87
C PHE A 187 4.17 11.50 -7.82
N LEU A 188 3.96 11.25 -6.52
CA LEU A 188 4.73 11.93 -5.46
C LEU A 188 6.17 11.40 -5.34
N ALA A 189 6.38 10.09 -5.54
CA ALA A 189 7.68 9.49 -5.39
C ALA A 189 8.61 9.87 -6.55
N GLY A 190 9.81 10.35 -6.19
CA GLY A 190 10.84 10.80 -7.13
C GLY A 190 12.00 9.80 -7.27
N GLY A 191 12.13 8.84 -6.35
CA GLY A 191 13.26 7.91 -6.29
C GLY A 191 14.54 8.55 -5.75
N VAL A 192 14.96 9.70 -6.30
CA VAL A 192 16.08 10.52 -5.83
C VAL A 192 15.71 11.99 -5.98
N PHE A 193 15.92 12.79 -4.94
CA PHE A 193 15.64 14.22 -4.95
C PHE A 193 16.92 15.04 -4.94
N LEU A 194 16.92 16.15 -5.67
CA LEU A 194 17.89 17.23 -5.46
C LEU A 194 17.36 18.19 -4.41
N ARG A 195 18.16 18.47 -3.38
CA ARG A 195 17.81 19.34 -2.25
C ARG A 195 18.89 20.41 -2.04
N PRO A 196 18.54 21.55 -1.44
CA PRO A 196 19.56 22.47 -0.92
C PRO A 196 20.52 21.72 0.01
N ASP A 197 21.82 22.00 -0.11
CA ASP A 197 22.84 21.34 0.71
C ASP A 197 22.85 21.94 2.12
N SER A 198 22.51 21.12 3.12
CA SER A 198 22.55 21.52 4.53
C SER A 198 23.97 21.81 5.04
N ALA A 199 25.01 21.34 4.33
CA ALA A 199 26.40 21.69 4.61
C ALA A 199 26.80 23.09 4.07
N GLY A 200 25.88 23.81 3.41
CA GLY A 200 26.12 25.17 2.92
C GLY A 200 26.82 25.25 1.56
N GLY A 201 26.77 24.19 0.75
CA GLY A 201 27.31 24.18 -0.61
C GLY A 201 26.41 24.88 -1.64
N ASP A 202 27.03 25.44 -2.69
CA ASP A 202 26.33 26.14 -3.79
C ASP A 202 25.64 25.20 -4.79
N ILE A 203 25.92 23.89 -4.73
CA ILE A 203 25.31 22.86 -5.59
C ILE A 203 24.32 22.03 -4.77
N PRO A 204 23.22 21.56 -5.37
CA PRO A 204 22.26 20.72 -4.66
C PRO A 204 22.87 19.37 -4.28
N VAL A 205 22.36 18.77 -3.21
CA VAL A 205 22.68 17.40 -2.79
C VAL A 205 21.62 16.43 -3.27
N ALA A 206 22.04 15.28 -3.81
CA ALA A 206 21.16 14.18 -4.16
C ALA A 206 20.85 13.33 -2.92
N VAL A 207 19.57 13.05 -2.71
CA VAL A 207 19.03 12.33 -1.54
C VAL A 207 18.11 11.21 -2.03
N PRO A 208 18.30 9.94 -1.61
CA PRO A 208 17.36 8.88 -1.93
C PRO A 208 15.97 9.20 -1.36
N ASP A 209 14.94 8.90 -2.12
CA ASP A 209 13.56 8.98 -1.63
C ASP A 209 13.38 7.94 -0.52
N THR A 210 13.03 8.44 0.66
CA THR A 210 12.63 7.67 1.83
C THR A 210 11.50 8.38 2.56
N LEU A 211 10.57 7.65 3.15
CA LEU A 211 9.46 8.27 3.87
C LEU A 211 8.93 7.45 5.04
N VAL A 212 8.20 8.13 5.91
CA VAL A 212 7.17 7.51 6.73
C VAL A 212 5.81 8.09 6.35
N GLY A 213 4.75 7.35 6.65
CA GLY A 213 3.40 7.88 6.45
C GLY A 213 2.43 7.46 7.53
N THR A 214 1.38 8.25 7.74
CA THR A 214 0.35 7.99 8.75
C THR A 214 -0.73 7.01 8.25
N ASP A 215 -0.28 6.02 7.49
CA ASP A 215 -1.05 4.87 7.02
C ASP A 215 -0.13 3.64 6.97
N SER A 216 -0.62 2.50 7.46
CA SER A 216 0.18 1.27 7.55
C SER A 216 0.70 0.78 6.20
N HIS A 217 -0.05 0.97 5.11
CA HIS A 217 0.30 0.47 3.78
C HIS A 217 1.19 1.43 2.99
N THR A 218 1.78 2.43 3.65
CA THR A 218 2.86 3.25 3.08
C THR A 218 3.99 2.39 2.51
N THR A 219 4.14 1.16 3.02
CA THR A 219 5.03 0.11 2.51
C THR A 219 4.79 -0.24 1.04
N MET A 220 3.64 0.06 0.45
CA MET A 220 3.39 -0.13 -0.98
C MET A 220 4.47 0.52 -1.86
N ILE A 221 5.05 1.64 -1.42
CA ILE A 221 6.10 2.35 -2.15
C ILE A 221 7.41 1.57 -2.23
N ASN A 222 7.61 0.56 -1.38
CA ASN A 222 8.82 -0.24 -1.40
C ASN A 222 8.96 -1.09 -2.67
N GLY A 223 7.86 -1.31 -3.41
CA GLY A 223 7.91 -1.89 -4.76
C GLY A 223 8.66 -1.01 -5.79
N LEU A 224 8.79 0.29 -5.52
CA LEU A 224 9.55 1.27 -6.31
C LEU A 224 11.01 1.40 -5.85
N GLY A 225 11.45 0.64 -4.84
CA GLY A 225 12.79 0.78 -4.24
C GLY A 225 12.96 1.97 -3.30
N VAL A 226 11.84 2.53 -2.82
CA VAL A 226 11.80 3.59 -1.82
C VAL A 226 11.64 2.97 -0.44
N VAL A 227 12.54 3.26 0.49
CA VAL A 227 12.42 2.80 1.89
C VAL A 227 11.34 3.62 2.59
N GLY A 228 10.30 2.95 3.09
CA GLY A 228 9.28 3.62 3.88
C GLY A 228 8.19 2.70 4.42
N TRP A 229 7.55 3.14 5.51
CA TRP A 229 6.55 2.36 6.24
C TRP A 229 5.57 3.27 6.98
N GLY A 230 4.52 2.64 7.54
CA GLY A 230 3.52 3.34 8.33
C GLY A 230 3.95 3.61 9.76
N VAL A 231 3.64 4.81 10.28
CA VAL A 231 3.87 5.22 11.67
C VAL A 231 2.61 5.92 12.24
N GLY A 232 2.60 6.21 13.54
CA GLY A 232 1.56 7.02 14.16
C GLY A 232 1.71 8.52 13.81
N GLY A 233 0.68 9.30 14.13
CA GLY A 233 0.69 10.76 13.89
C GLY A 233 1.84 11.46 14.61
N ILE A 234 2.08 11.10 15.88
CA ILE A 234 3.13 11.69 16.71
C ILE A 234 4.52 11.43 16.14
N GLU A 235 4.82 10.20 15.70
CA GLU A 235 6.11 9.92 15.06
C GLU A 235 6.25 10.68 13.74
N ALA A 236 5.19 10.77 12.94
CA ALA A 236 5.20 11.54 11.70
C ALA A 236 5.44 13.04 11.97
N GLU A 237 4.79 13.63 12.96
CA GLU A 237 5.00 15.02 13.39
C GLU A 237 6.43 15.25 13.88
N ALA A 238 7.00 14.30 14.64
CA ALA A 238 8.39 14.38 15.07
C ALA A 238 9.34 14.43 13.86
N VAL A 239 9.13 13.58 12.85
CA VAL A 239 9.90 13.64 11.58
C VAL A 239 9.69 14.96 10.86
N MET A 240 8.45 15.45 10.79
CA MET A 240 8.17 16.76 10.18
C MET A 240 8.99 17.86 10.84
N LEU A 241 9.18 17.81 12.16
CA LEU A 241 9.93 18.81 12.92
C LEU A 241 11.44 18.53 13.00
N GLY A 242 11.94 17.56 12.25
CA GLY A 242 13.38 17.26 12.09
C GLY A 242 13.94 16.21 13.04
N GLN A 243 13.12 15.66 13.94
CA GLN A 243 13.55 14.62 14.87
C GLN A 243 13.82 13.30 14.14
N ALA A 244 14.92 12.65 14.48
CA ALA A 244 15.18 11.29 14.01
C ALA A 244 14.23 10.27 14.64
N LEU A 245 13.78 9.29 13.85
CA LEU A 245 13.12 8.09 14.37
C LEU A 245 14.16 7.20 15.03
N SER A 246 13.82 6.62 16.17
CA SER A 246 14.66 5.57 16.77
C SER A 246 14.27 4.20 16.21
N LEU A 247 15.19 3.55 15.50
CA LEU A 247 15.00 2.21 14.96
C LEU A 247 15.85 1.22 15.73
N LEU A 248 15.24 0.23 16.36
CA LEU A 248 15.99 -0.95 16.77
C LEU A 248 16.64 -1.58 15.52
N MET A 249 17.93 -1.89 15.60
CA MET A 249 18.68 -2.50 14.51
C MET A 249 17.87 -3.64 13.86
N PRO A 250 17.45 -3.48 12.59
CA PRO A 250 16.48 -4.38 12.00
C PRO A 250 17.10 -5.74 11.69
N GLU A 251 16.34 -6.80 11.94
CA GLU A 251 16.54 -8.07 11.25
C GLU A 251 16.02 -7.95 9.81
N VAL A 252 16.70 -8.57 8.84
CA VAL A 252 16.28 -8.56 7.43
C VAL A 252 16.12 -9.97 6.90
N VAL A 253 14.88 -10.38 6.66
CA VAL A 253 14.53 -11.66 6.05
C VAL A 253 14.59 -11.53 4.53
N GLY A 254 15.47 -12.28 3.89
CA GLY A 254 15.51 -12.40 2.44
C GLY A 254 14.42 -13.34 1.95
N PHE A 255 13.56 -12.88 1.04
CA PHE A 255 12.53 -13.70 0.42
C PHE A 255 12.83 -13.92 -1.07
N GLU A 256 13.32 -15.12 -1.38
CA GLU A 256 13.72 -15.50 -2.74
C GLU A 256 12.49 -15.86 -3.58
N LEU A 257 12.30 -15.15 -4.68
CA LEU A 257 11.30 -15.47 -5.70
C LEU A 257 11.98 -16.14 -6.89
N THR A 258 11.48 -17.30 -7.29
CA THR A 258 11.92 -18.03 -8.49
C THR A 258 10.73 -18.39 -9.38
N GLY A 259 11.00 -18.89 -10.58
CA GLY A 259 9.94 -19.27 -11.53
C GLY A 259 9.17 -18.07 -12.07
N ARG A 260 7.96 -18.33 -12.58
CA ARG A 260 7.02 -17.33 -13.11
C ARG A 260 5.60 -17.73 -12.71
N LEU A 261 4.73 -16.75 -12.53
CA LEU A 261 3.32 -17.03 -12.23
C LEU A 261 2.69 -17.83 -13.38
N PRO A 262 1.95 -18.91 -13.07
CA PRO A 262 1.27 -19.69 -14.09
C PRO A 262 0.09 -18.90 -14.68
N ALA A 263 -0.35 -19.31 -15.88
CA ALA A 263 -1.53 -18.72 -16.50
C ALA A 263 -2.75 -18.86 -15.59
N GLY A 264 -3.51 -17.77 -15.42
CA GLY A 264 -4.67 -17.73 -14.54
C GLY A 264 -4.37 -17.28 -13.10
N ALA A 265 -3.11 -17.38 -12.65
CA ALA A 265 -2.70 -16.76 -11.39
C ALA A 265 -2.41 -15.26 -11.58
N THR A 266 -2.66 -14.49 -10.53
CA THR A 266 -2.55 -13.02 -10.51
C THR A 266 -1.57 -12.55 -9.45
N ALA A 267 -1.21 -11.26 -9.49
CA ALA A 267 -0.44 -10.62 -8.42
C ALA A 267 -1.14 -10.73 -7.05
N THR A 268 -2.48 -10.74 -7.03
CA THR A 268 -3.26 -10.93 -5.81
C THR A 268 -3.02 -12.32 -5.23
N ASP A 269 -3.04 -13.36 -6.06
CA ASP A 269 -2.78 -14.74 -5.61
C ASP A 269 -1.37 -14.90 -5.06
N LEU A 270 -0.40 -14.24 -5.70
CA LEU A 270 0.98 -14.20 -5.25
C LEU A 270 1.10 -13.54 -3.88
N VAL A 271 0.54 -12.35 -3.69
CA VAL A 271 0.65 -11.65 -2.40
C VAL A 271 -0.08 -12.39 -1.28
N LEU A 272 -1.21 -13.06 -1.55
CA LEU A 272 -1.88 -13.89 -0.55
C LEU A 272 -1.01 -15.09 -0.15
N THR A 273 -0.31 -15.71 -1.11
CA THR A 273 0.64 -16.80 -0.85
C THR A 273 1.85 -16.32 -0.03
N VAL A 274 2.41 -15.16 -0.39
CA VAL A 274 3.51 -14.52 0.36
C VAL A 274 3.06 -14.15 1.78
N THR A 275 1.84 -13.62 1.93
CA THR A 275 1.28 -13.22 3.22
C THR A 275 1.13 -14.42 4.16
N GLU A 276 0.60 -15.54 3.64
CA GLU A 276 0.51 -16.82 4.37
C GLU A 276 1.89 -17.30 4.83
N ALA A 277 2.87 -17.34 3.91
CA ALA A 277 4.22 -17.82 4.19
C ALA A 277 4.95 -16.96 5.24
N LEU A 278 4.93 -15.64 5.08
CA LEU A 278 5.60 -14.70 5.98
C LEU A 278 4.92 -14.63 7.36
N ARG A 279 3.59 -14.78 7.43
CA ARG A 279 2.91 -14.92 8.73
C ARG A 279 3.30 -16.18 9.47
N LYS A 280 3.43 -17.30 8.75
CA LYS A 280 3.88 -18.56 9.34
C LYS A 280 5.32 -18.46 9.86
N GLU A 281 6.17 -17.72 9.16
CA GLU A 281 7.55 -17.46 9.59
C GLU A 281 7.61 -16.55 10.83
N GLY A 282 6.75 -15.54 10.94
CA GLY A 282 6.75 -14.61 12.07
C GLY A 282 7.76 -13.47 11.89
N VAL A 283 7.50 -12.60 10.91
CA VAL A 283 8.37 -11.45 10.57
C VAL A 283 7.99 -10.14 11.27
N VAL A 284 7.33 -10.21 12.43
CA VAL A 284 6.89 -9.03 13.17
C VAL A 284 8.07 -8.16 13.59
N GLY A 285 8.05 -6.87 13.21
CA GLY A 285 9.13 -5.92 13.53
C GLY A 285 10.40 -6.10 12.70
N LYS A 286 10.40 -7.03 11.73
CA LYS A 286 11.54 -7.29 10.84
C LYS A 286 11.33 -6.60 9.49
N PHE A 287 12.41 -6.41 8.75
CA PHE A 287 12.35 -6.09 7.32
C PHE A 287 12.28 -7.37 6.50
N VAL A 288 11.57 -7.30 5.38
CA VAL A 288 11.62 -8.31 4.32
C VAL A 288 12.23 -7.66 3.09
N GLU A 289 13.22 -8.30 2.47
CA GLU A 289 13.77 -7.87 1.18
C GLU A 289 13.60 -9.00 0.15
N PHE A 290 12.93 -8.69 -0.95
CA PHE A 290 12.66 -9.64 -2.03
C PHE A 290 13.85 -9.68 -2.99
N PHE A 291 14.26 -10.89 -3.37
CA PHE A 291 15.37 -11.12 -4.30
C PHE A 291 15.13 -12.38 -5.14
N GLY A 292 16.07 -12.69 -6.04
CA GLY A 292 16.04 -13.93 -6.84
C GLY A 292 15.60 -13.71 -8.29
N ALA A 293 15.77 -14.74 -9.11
CA ALA A 293 15.56 -14.68 -10.56
C ALA A 293 14.11 -14.36 -10.96
N GLY A 294 13.14 -14.57 -10.06
CA GLY A 294 11.73 -14.25 -10.28
C GLY A 294 11.47 -12.76 -10.51
N LEU A 295 12.28 -11.86 -9.92
CA LEU A 295 12.10 -10.40 -10.03
C LEU A 295 12.13 -9.90 -11.48
N ALA A 296 12.90 -10.55 -12.35
CA ALA A 296 13.03 -10.19 -13.76
C ALA A 296 11.72 -10.38 -14.57
N GLY A 297 10.81 -11.22 -14.08
CA GLY A 297 9.51 -11.48 -14.69
C GLY A 297 8.36 -10.67 -14.09
N MET A 298 8.62 -9.83 -13.09
CA MET A 298 7.59 -9.10 -12.35
C MET A 298 7.50 -7.65 -12.79
N THR A 299 6.29 -7.17 -13.04
CA THR A 299 6.05 -5.74 -13.26
C THR A 299 6.16 -4.98 -11.94
N LEU A 300 6.37 -3.66 -12.02
CA LEU A 300 6.42 -2.85 -10.80
C LEU A 300 5.10 -2.88 -10.01
N ALA A 301 3.97 -2.99 -10.71
CA ALA A 301 2.67 -3.10 -10.05
C ALA A 301 2.55 -4.40 -9.23
N ASP A 302 3.13 -5.51 -9.69
CA ASP A 302 3.15 -6.77 -8.94
C ASP A 302 3.98 -6.63 -7.65
N ARG A 303 5.13 -5.94 -7.74
CA ARG A 303 6.00 -5.63 -6.59
C ARG A 303 5.28 -4.74 -5.57
N ALA A 304 4.59 -3.70 -6.04
CA ALA A 304 3.81 -2.80 -5.19
C ALA A 304 2.65 -3.53 -4.50
N THR A 305 1.96 -4.45 -5.19
CA THR A 305 0.92 -5.30 -4.58
C THR A 305 1.48 -6.13 -3.41
N ILE A 306 2.67 -6.72 -3.56
CA ILE A 306 3.32 -7.51 -2.49
C ILE A 306 3.79 -6.62 -1.33
N ALA A 307 4.43 -5.49 -1.64
CA ALA A 307 4.94 -4.54 -0.66
C ALA A 307 3.81 -3.89 0.16
N ASN A 308 2.65 -3.66 -0.47
CA ASN A 308 1.46 -3.10 0.19
C ASN A 308 1.04 -3.92 1.41
N MET A 309 1.03 -5.25 1.31
CA MET A 309 0.54 -6.15 2.36
C MET A 309 1.54 -6.42 3.49
N ALA A 310 2.63 -5.65 3.58
CA ALA A 310 3.61 -5.80 4.66
C ALA A 310 3.02 -5.76 6.09
N PRO A 311 2.10 -4.84 6.41
CA PRO A 311 1.42 -4.86 7.70
C PRO A 311 0.63 -6.15 7.93
N GLU A 312 0.04 -6.72 6.87
CA GLU A 312 -0.77 -7.93 6.92
C GLU A 312 0.07 -9.18 7.15
N TYR A 313 1.34 -9.23 6.72
CA TYR A 313 2.29 -10.27 7.14
C TYR A 313 3.18 -9.91 8.34
N GLY A 314 3.11 -8.67 8.81
CA GLY A 314 3.67 -8.20 10.08
C GLY A 314 5.03 -7.55 9.97
N ALA A 315 5.65 -7.55 8.79
CA ALA A 315 6.92 -6.86 8.59
C ALA A 315 6.73 -5.36 8.73
N THR A 316 7.79 -4.67 9.15
CA THR A 316 7.83 -3.20 9.09
C THR A 316 7.75 -2.73 7.64
N MET A 317 8.35 -3.49 6.70
CA MET A 317 8.28 -3.23 5.26
C MET A 317 8.62 -4.47 4.42
N GLY A 318 8.24 -4.46 3.14
CA GLY A 318 8.57 -5.48 2.15
C GLY A 318 9.23 -4.87 0.91
N PHE A 319 10.57 -4.92 0.85
CA PHE A 319 11.38 -4.10 -0.03
C PHE A 319 11.81 -4.80 -1.33
N PHE A 320 11.70 -4.09 -2.45
CA PHE A 320 12.28 -4.48 -3.74
C PHE A 320 13.32 -3.43 -4.14
N PRO A 321 14.58 -3.80 -4.43
CA PRO A 321 15.60 -2.82 -4.80
C PRO A 321 15.29 -2.14 -6.15
N VAL A 322 15.82 -0.93 -6.33
CA VAL A 322 15.74 -0.20 -7.61
C VAL A 322 16.45 -1.01 -8.69
N ASP A 323 15.78 -1.27 -9.81
CA ASP A 323 16.34 -1.96 -10.96
C ASP A 323 15.83 -1.37 -12.29
N GLN A 324 16.04 -2.11 -13.39
CA GLN A 324 15.61 -1.68 -14.71
C GLN A 324 14.09 -1.52 -14.83
N GLU A 325 13.31 -2.35 -14.15
CA GLU A 325 11.84 -2.26 -14.15
C GLU A 325 11.37 -1.01 -13.38
N THR A 326 12.07 -0.64 -12.29
CA THR A 326 11.84 0.64 -11.62
C THR A 326 11.96 1.81 -12.59
N LEU A 327 13.04 1.88 -13.37
CA LEU A 327 13.25 2.94 -14.37
C LEU A 327 12.21 2.90 -15.49
N SER A 328 11.83 1.70 -15.95
CA SER A 328 10.77 1.51 -16.95
C SER A 328 9.42 2.06 -16.46
N TYR A 329 9.04 1.75 -15.23
CA TYR A 329 7.81 2.26 -14.63
C TYR A 329 7.83 3.77 -14.43
N MET A 330 8.96 4.34 -14.00
CA MET A 330 9.08 5.80 -13.88
C MET A 330 8.87 6.50 -15.23
N ARG A 331 9.40 5.95 -16.32
CA ARG A 331 9.13 6.46 -17.68
C ARG A 331 7.66 6.29 -18.07
N LEU A 332 7.08 5.11 -17.80
CA LEU A 332 5.68 4.80 -18.09
C LEU A 332 4.71 5.79 -17.43
N THR A 333 5.02 6.19 -16.19
CA THR A 333 4.22 7.12 -15.39
C THR A 333 4.55 8.60 -15.64
N GLY A 334 5.34 8.89 -16.68
CA GLY A 334 5.58 10.27 -17.13
C GLY A 334 6.59 11.05 -16.28
N ARG A 335 7.44 10.39 -15.49
CA ARG A 335 8.61 11.09 -14.90
C ARG A 335 9.53 11.54 -16.03
N SER A 336 10.12 12.73 -15.89
CA SER A 336 10.96 13.31 -16.92
C SER A 336 12.21 12.47 -17.19
N ALA A 337 12.79 12.59 -18.39
CA ALA A 337 14.01 11.89 -18.75
C ALA A 337 15.16 12.25 -17.79
N GLU A 338 15.26 13.51 -17.39
CA GLU A 338 16.28 13.98 -16.43
C GLU A 338 16.11 13.32 -15.06
N GLN A 339 14.87 13.18 -14.57
CA GLN A 339 14.61 12.53 -13.28
C GLN A 339 14.96 11.04 -13.32
N VAL A 340 14.62 10.34 -14.41
CA VAL A 340 14.94 8.91 -14.54
C VAL A 340 16.44 8.70 -14.64
N GLU A 341 17.16 9.56 -15.39
CA GLU A 341 18.61 9.50 -15.49
C GLU A 341 19.31 9.82 -14.16
N LEU A 342 18.81 10.79 -13.39
CA LEU A 342 19.29 11.08 -12.04
C LEU A 342 19.18 9.84 -11.14
N VAL A 343 18.02 9.18 -11.12
CA VAL A 343 17.79 7.97 -10.31
C VAL A 343 18.74 6.86 -10.73
N GLU A 344 18.86 6.60 -12.03
CA GLU A 344 19.73 5.54 -12.56
C GLU A 344 21.19 5.77 -12.18
N ARG A 345 21.71 6.98 -12.41
CA ARG A 345 23.12 7.32 -12.14
C ARG A 345 23.42 7.30 -10.65
N TYR A 346 22.58 7.95 -9.85
CA TYR A 346 22.76 8.01 -8.40
C TYR A 346 22.74 6.62 -7.76
N THR A 347 21.75 5.78 -8.11
CA THR A 347 21.62 4.44 -7.53
C THR A 347 22.75 3.52 -7.96
N LYS A 348 23.28 3.67 -9.19
CA LYS A 348 24.49 2.95 -9.62
C LYS A 348 25.73 3.40 -8.85
N GLU A 349 25.92 4.70 -8.67
CA GLU A 349 27.09 5.26 -7.96
C GLU A 349 27.09 4.87 -6.47
N GLN A 350 25.90 4.78 -5.86
CA GLN A 350 25.73 4.38 -4.46
C GLN A 350 25.70 2.85 -4.25
N GLY A 351 25.70 2.04 -5.31
CA GLY A 351 25.52 0.59 -5.17
C GLY A 351 24.11 0.18 -4.67
N LEU A 352 23.10 1.02 -4.93
CA LEU A 352 21.69 0.80 -4.64
C LEU A 352 20.91 0.20 -5.85
N PHE A 353 21.51 0.20 -7.04
CA PHE A 353 20.91 -0.34 -8.25
C PHE A 353 21.15 -1.85 -8.37
N HIS A 354 20.09 -2.63 -8.29
CA HIS A 354 20.12 -4.09 -8.44
C HIS A 354 20.33 -4.51 -9.89
N LYS A 355 21.17 -5.53 -10.08
CA LYS A 355 21.43 -6.21 -11.36
C LYS A 355 21.25 -7.71 -11.14
N GLU A 356 20.76 -8.42 -12.15
CA GLU A 356 20.59 -9.89 -12.07
C GLU A 356 21.92 -10.62 -11.78
N SER A 357 23.05 -10.07 -12.22
CA SER A 357 24.39 -10.60 -11.95
C SER A 357 24.96 -10.19 -10.59
N ALA A 358 24.23 -9.43 -9.77
CA ALA A 358 24.73 -8.96 -8.48
C ALA A 358 24.79 -10.12 -7.47
N SER A 359 25.77 -10.08 -6.57
CA SER A 359 25.83 -11.01 -5.45
C SER A 359 24.63 -10.83 -4.52
N THR A 360 24.04 -11.93 -4.08
CA THR A 360 22.97 -11.91 -3.08
C THR A 360 23.47 -11.32 -1.75
N PRO A 361 22.76 -10.34 -1.17
CA PRO A 361 23.07 -9.82 0.16
C PRO A 361 23.04 -10.90 1.26
N GLU A 362 23.63 -10.55 2.39
CA GLU A 362 23.49 -11.30 3.64
C GLU A 362 22.14 -10.97 4.28
N PHE A 363 21.40 -12.01 4.67
CA PHE A 363 20.09 -11.89 5.30
C PHE A 363 20.09 -12.66 6.61
N THR A 364 19.36 -12.19 7.62
CA THR A 364 19.25 -12.89 8.92
C THR A 364 18.63 -14.27 8.75
N LYS A 365 17.68 -14.37 7.81
CA LYS A 365 17.09 -15.64 7.39
C LYS A 365 16.71 -15.55 5.91
N ARG A 366 16.66 -16.71 5.26
CA ARG A 366 16.21 -16.84 3.87
C ARG A 366 14.97 -17.73 3.80
N LEU A 367 13.98 -17.27 3.05
CA LEU A 367 12.81 -18.04 2.61
C LEU A 367 12.82 -18.08 1.08
N SER A 368 12.10 -19.03 0.49
CA SER A 368 11.96 -19.12 -0.95
C SER A 368 10.54 -19.49 -1.36
N LEU A 369 10.12 -19.01 -2.53
CA LEU A 369 8.86 -19.34 -3.19
C LEU A 369 9.10 -19.50 -4.69
N ASP A 370 8.79 -20.69 -5.21
CA ASP A 370 8.63 -20.90 -6.65
C ASP A 370 7.24 -20.40 -7.07
N MET A 371 7.22 -19.30 -7.82
CA MET A 371 5.99 -18.65 -8.26
C MET A 371 5.15 -19.54 -9.20
N SER A 372 5.74 -20.58 -9.80
CA SER A 372 4.98 -21.54 -10.63
C SER A 372 3.98 -22.38 -9.81
N THR A 373 4.16 -22.44 -8.50
CA THR A 373 3.28 -23.16 -7.55
C THR A 373 2.08 -22.35 -7.09
N VAL A 374 2.02 -21.05 -7.42
CA VAL A 374 0.93 -20.16 -7.03
C VAL A 374 -0.34 -20.54 -7.79
N VAL A 375 -1.46 -20.64 -7.07
CA VAL A 375 -2.77 -20.96 -7.62
C VAL A 375 -3.77 -19.85 -7.33
N PRO A 376 -4.79 -19.65 -8.18
CA PRO A 376 -5.90 -18.74 -7.88
C PRO A 376 -6.45 -19.00 -6.48
N SER A 377 -6.56 -17.95 -5.66
CA SER A 377 -6.88 -18.05 -4.24
C SER A 377 -7.72 -16.86 -3.76
N LEU A 378 -8.44 -17.07 -2.66
CA LEU A 378 -9.03 -16.00 -1.86
C LEU A 378 -8.40 -16.03 -0.47
N ALA A 379 -8.58 -14.98 0.32
CA ALA A 379 -8.27 -15.02 1.75
C ALA A 379 -9.47 -14.62 2.60
N GLY A 380 -9.84 -15.43 3.59
CA GLY A 380 -11.05 -15.23 4.37
C GLY A 380 -11.46 -16.43 5.24
N PRO A 381 -12.60 -16.34 5.94
CA PRO A 381 -13.56 -15.23 5.89
C PRO A 381 -13.25 -14.08 6.88
N LYS A 382 -12.21 -14.17 7.71
CA LYS A 382 -11.97 -13.20 8.80
C LYS A 382 -10.56 -12.61 8.88
N ARG A 383 -9.56 -13.14 8.16
CA ARG A 383 -8.18 -12.64 8.22
C ARG A 383 -7.46 -12.67 6.86
N PRO A 384 -6.49 -11.78 6.62
CA PRO A 384 -5.79 -11.71 5.34
C PRO A 384 -4.86 -12.88 5.05
N GLN A 385 -4.34 -13.53 6.10
CA GLN A 385 -3.47 -14.70 5.98
C GLN A 385 -4.21 -16.04 5.86
N ASP A 386 -5.55 -16.03 5.94
CA ASP A 386 -6.38 -17.24 5.81
C ASP A 386 -6.61 -17.55 4.33
N ARG A 387 -5.52 -17.87 3.61
CA ARG A 387 -5.56 -18.18 2.17
C ARG A 387 -6.27 -19.50 1.93
N VAL A 388 -7.18 -19.51 0.97
CA VAL A 388 -7.91 -20.68 0.49
C VAL A 388 -7.79 -20.74 -1.03
N PRO A 389 -7.26 -21.83 -1.62
CA PRO A 389 -7.31 -22.03 -3.06
C PRO A 389 -8.74 -21.90 -3.57
N MET A 390 -8.93 -21.25 -4.73
CA MET A 390 -10.27 -20.96 -5.28
C MET A 390 -11.15 -22.20 -5.37
N VAL A 391 -10.58 -23.34 -5.75
CA VAL A 391 -11.25 -24.65 -5.87
C VAL A 391 -11.72 -25.26 -4.54
N SER A 392 -11.33 -24.67 -3.40
CA SER A 392 -11.65 -25.15 -2.05
C SER A 392 -12.42 -24.12 -1.22
N VAL A 393 -12.81 -22.99 -1.82
CA VAL A 393 -13.52 -21.91 -1.13
C VAL A 393 -14.88 -22.37 -0.62
N LYS A 394 -15.59 -23.17 -1.42
CA LYS A 394 -16.89 -23.74 -1.05
C LYS A 394 -16.78 -24.57 0.22
N GLU A 395 -15.90 -25.56 0.23
CA GLU A 395 -15.69 -26.47 1.36
C GLU A 395 -15.21 -25.70 2.59
N ALA A 396 -14.24 -24.80 2.43
CA ALA A 396 -13.73 -23.98 3.53
C ALA A 396 -14.81 -23.07 4.14
N PHE A 397 -15.72 -22.52 3.34
CA PHE A 397 -16.83 -21.72 3.83
C PHE A 397 -17.84 -22.58 4.60
N GLN A 398 -18.22 -23.74 4.07
CA GLN A 398 -19.12 -24.67 4.74
C GLN A 398 -18.57 -25.18 6.08
N ASP A 399 -17.27 -25.44 6.14
CA ASP A 399 -16.57 -25.79 7.38
C ASP A 399 -16.56 -24.61 8.37
N ALA A 400 -16.32 -23.40 7.88
CA ALA A 400 -16.35 -22.19 8.71
C ALA A 400 -17.74 -21.91 9.31
N LEU A 401 -18.84 -22.24 8.62
CA LEU A 401 -20.20 -22.10 9.17
C LEU A 401 -20.37 -22.93 10.46
N LYS A 402 -19.81 -24.13 10.49
CA LYS A 402 -19.95 -25.10 11.61
C LYS A 402 -18.90 -24.91 12.69
N ALA A 403 -17.71 -24.45 12.34
CA ALA A 403 -16.59 -24.36 13.27
C ALA A 403 -16.91 -23.44 14.47
N PRO A 404 -16.38 -23.74 15.68
CA PRO A 404 -16.57 -22.88 16.85
C PRO A 404 -16.02 -21.46 16.62
N VAL A 405 -16.63 -20.47 17.27
CA VAL A 405 -16.16 -19.06 17.23
C VAL A 405 -14.70 -18.93 17.67
N ALA A 406 -14.27 -19.74 18.66
CA ALA A 406 -12.88 -19.80 19.11
C ALA A 406 -11.88 -20.19 17.99
N ASN A 407 -12.34 -21.01 17.03
CA ASN A 407 -11.60 -21.40 15.84
C ASN A 407 -11.95 -20.54 14.63
N ARG A 408 -12.53 -19.35 14.87
CA ARG A 408 -12.92 -18.36 13.84
C ARG A 408 -14.05 -18.81 12.92
N GLY A 409 -14.81 -19.83 13.29
CA GLY A 409 -16.05 -20.16 12.60
C GLY A 409 -17.24 -19.33 13.06
N PHE A 410 -18.43 -19.72 12.62
CA PHE A 410 -19.71 -19.07 12.93
C PHE A 410 -20.57 -19.88 13.92
N ALA A 411 -20.17 -21.11 14.26
CA ALA A 411 -20.80 -21.98 15.24
C ALA A 411 -22.32 -22.21 15.00
N LEU A 412 -22.72 -22.30 13.74
CA LEU A 412 -24.11 -22.57 13.38
C LEU A 412 -24.48 -24.03 13.65
N THR A 413 -25.68 -24.24 14.18
CA THR A 413 -26.32 -25.54 14.33
C THR A 413 -26.86 -26.06 13.00
N GLU A 414 -27.14 -27.36 12.90
CA GLU A 414 -27.73 -27.96 11.69
C GLU A 414 -29.07 -27.32 11.28
N ALA A 415 -29.86 -26.84 12.25
CA ALA A 415 -31.10 -26.13 11.97
C ALA A 415 -30.84 -24.74 11.36
N GLU A 416 -29.84 -24.03 11.87
CA GLU A 416 -29.48 -22.69 11.38
C GLU A 416 -28.86 -22.74 9.98
N LEU A 417 -28.13 -23.80 9.62
CA LEU A 417 -27.53 -23.97 8.28
C LEU A 417 -28.57 -23.95 7.14
N ALA A 418 -29.83 -24.28 7.42
CA ALA A 418 -30.92 -24.26 6.44
C ALA A 418 -31.59 -22.87 6.29
N SER A 419 -31.09 -21.86 7.00
CA SER A 419 -31.67 -20.51 6.98
C SER A 419 -31.55 -19.87 5.61
N HIS A 420 -32.68 -19.30 5.17
CA HIS A 420 -32.82 -18.56 3.93
C HIS A 420 -33.73 -17.36 4.18
N ALA A 421 -33.58 -16.33 3.36
CA ALA A 421 -34.42 -15.15 3.39
C ALA A 421 -34.72 -14.67 1.98
N THR A 422 -35.86 -13.97 1.82
CA THR A 422 -36.26 -13.43 0.52
C THR A 422 -35.84 -11.97 0.41
N VAL A 423 -35.08 -11.65 -0.64
CA VAL A 423 -34.86 -10.27 -1.08
C VAL A 423 -35.96 -9.91 -2.08
N ALA A 424 -36.83 -8.98 -1.71
CA ALA A 424 -37.88 -8.45 -2.59
C ALA A 424 -37.55 -7.03 -3.06
N ASN A 425 -37.38 -6.83 -4.37
CA ASN A 425 -37.06 -5.52 -4.94
C ASN A 425 -37.83 -5.29 -6.26
N ASN A 426 -38.61 -4.21 -6.33
CA ASN A 426 -39.30 -3.75 -7.54
C ASN A 426 -40.04 -4.84 -8.35
N GLY A 427 -40.76 -5.74 -7.66
CA GLY A 427 -41.54 -6.81 -8.31
C GLY A 427 -40.74 -8.09 -8.63
N HIS A 428 -39.46 -8.14 -8.30
CA HIS A 428 -38.63 -9.34 -8.35
C HIS A 428 -38.32 -9.83 -6.94
N SER A 429 -38.38 -11.15 -6.73
CA SER A 429 -38.00 -11.81 -5.47
C SER A 429 -36.92 -12.86 -5.73
N ALA A 430 -35.92 -12.92 -4.87
CA ALA A 430 -34.90 -13.97 -4.88
C ALA A 430 -34.65 -14.47 -3.47
N GLU A 431 -34.48 -15.78 -3.31
CA GLU A 431 -34.02 -16.36 -2.04
C GLU A 431 -32.51 -16.31 -1.96
N ILE A 432 -32.01 -15.93 -0.78
CA ILE A 432 -30.59 -15.94 -0.42
C ILE A 432 -30.41 -16.75 0.86
N GLY A 433 -29.27 -17.43 0.99
CA GLY A 433 -28.88 -18.18 2.18
C GLY A 433 -27.50 -17.76 2.67
N HIS A 434 -26.92 -18.58 3.55
CA HIS A 434 -25.53 -18.41 3.97
C HIS A 434 -24.58 -18.34 2.77
N GLY A 435 -23.63 -17.41 2.83
CA GLY A 435 -22.65 -17.23 1.77
C GLY A 435 -23.10 -16.35 0.61
N ALA A 436 -24.34 -15.84 0.62
CA ALA A 436 -24.80 -14.87 -0.34
C ALA A 436 -23.85 -13.66 -0.39
N VAL A 437 -23.30 -13.38 -1.58
CA VAL A 437 -22.42 -12.23 -1.81
C VAL A 437 -23.31 -11.00 -1.90
N VAL A 438 -23.26 -10.14 -0.89
CA VAL A 438 -24.05 -8.89 -0.84
C VAL A 438 -23.21 -7.67 -1.17
N ILE A 439 -21.88 -7.78 -1.14
CA ILE A 439 -20.94 -6.74 -1.59
C ILE A 439 -19.88 -7.39 -2.48
N ALA A 440 -19.67 -6.82 -3.67
CA ALA A 440 -18.56 -7.18 -4.56
C ALA A 440 -17.85 -5.90 -5.00
N ALA A 441 -16.68 -5.61 -4.42
CA ALA A 441 -16.01 -4.33 -4.60
C ALA A 441 -14.61 -4.46 -5.20
N ILE A 442 -14.43 -3.92 -6.41
CA ILE A 442 -13.09 -3.66 -6.95
C ILE A 442 -12.62 -2.35 -6.34
N THR A 443 -11.75 -2.45 -5.34
CA THR A 443 -11.32 -1.36 -4.45
C THR A 443 -9.85 -1.52 -4.07
N SER A 444 -9.34 -0.58 -3.27
CA SER A 444 -8.00 -0.57 -2.68
C SER A 444 -6.88 -0.23 -3.65
N CYS A 445 -5.92 0.56 -3.17
CA CYS A 445 -4.65 0.78 -3.83
C CYS A 445 -3.88 -0.53 -4.11
N THR A 446 -4.07 -1.58 -3.29
CA THR A 446 -3.37 -2.88 -3.42
C THR A 446 -3.48 -3.48 -4.83
N ASN A 447 -4.67 -3.40 -5.44
CA ASN A 447 -4.97 -4.05 -6.72
C ASN A 447 -5.33 -3.04 -7.82
N THR A 448 -5.92 -1.89 -7.49
CA THR A 448 -6.33 -0.91 -8.51
C THR A 448 -5.14 -0.16 -9.14
N SER A 449 -3.97 -0.17 -8.49
CA SER A 449 -2.72 0.30 -9.09
C SER A 449 -2.09 -0.68 -10.08
N ASN A 450 -2.67 -1.87 -10.26
CA ASN A 450 -2.13 -2.91 -11.11
C ASN A 450 -2.99 -3.09 -12.38
N PRO A 451 -2.54 -2.56 -13.54
CA PRO A 451 -3.30 -2.65 -14.79
C PRO A 451 -3.61 -4.09 -15.22
N ASN A 452 -2.76 -5.07 -14.90
CA ASN A 452 -2.96 -6.46 -15.32
C ASN A 452 -4.26 -7.03 -14.75
N VAL A 453 -4.51 -6.84 -13.45
CA VAL A 453 -5.71 -7.37 -12.80
C VAL A 453 -6.96 -6.53 -13.11
N MET A 454 -6.80 -5.23 -13.33
CA MET A 454 -7.91 -4.35 -13.73
C MET A 454 -8.39 -4.65 -15.16
N VAL A 455 -7.46 -4.85 -16.09
CA VAL A 455 -7.76 -5.28 -17.46
C VAL A 455 -8.34 -6.69 -17.45
N ALA A 456 -7.81 -7.61 -16.63
CA ALA A 456 -8.38 -8.95 -16.49
C ALA A 456 -9.83 -8.91 -16.00
N ALA A 457 -10.15 -8.05 -15.02
CA ALA A 457 -11.53 -7.86 -14.55
C ALA A 457 -12.46 -7.38 -15.66
N GLY A 458 -12.03 -6.39 -16.45
CA GLY A 458 -12.78 -5.92 -17.61
C GLY A 458 -12.98 -7.01 -18.66
N LEU A 459 -11.97 -7.84 -18.92
CA LEU A 459 -12.07 -8.95 -19.88
C LEU A 459 -13.02 -10.05 -19.41
N VAL A 460 -13.04 -10.35 -18.10
CA VAL A 460 -14.04 -11.25 -17.50
C VAL A 460 -15.44 -10.65 -17.66
N ALA A 461 -15.60 -9.36 -17.39
CA ALA A 461 -16.88 -8.66 -17.56
C ALA A 461 -17.37 -8.73 -19.02
N ARG A 462 -16.51 -8.42 -19.99
CA ARG A 462 -16.79 -8.54 -21.42
C ARG A 462 -17.30 -9.93 -21.78
N LYS A 463 -16.57 -10.97 -21.36
CA LYS A 463 -16.93 -12.36 -21.66
C LYS A 463 -18.24 -12.79 -21.00
N ALA A 464 -18.54 -12.25 -19.82
CA ALA A 464 -19.81 -12.49 -19.15
C ALA A 464 -20.98 -11.83 -19.90
N VAL A 465 -20.83 -10.56 -20.30
CA VAL A 465 -21.83 -9.81 -21.07
C VAL A 465 -22.07 -10.44 -22.44
N GLU A 466 -21.03 -10.83 -23.17
CA GLU A 466 -21.13 -11.55 -24.45
C GLU A 466 -21.91 -12.89 -24.32
N LYS A 467 -21.90 -13.49 -23.12
CA LYS A 467 -22.64 -14.73 -22.80
C LYS A 467 -24.04 -14.47 -22.23
N GLY A 468 -24.47 -13.22 -22.12
CA GLY A 468 -25.77 -12.85 -21.55
C GLY A 468 -25.86 -13.02 -20.04
N LEU A 469 -24.73 -13.05 -19.34
CA LEU A 469 -24.69 -13.09 -17.87
C LEU A 469 -24.82 -11.68 -17.30
N SER A 470 -25.47 -11.58 -16.14
CA SER A 470 -25.58 -10.35 -15.35
C SER A 470 -25.28 -10.65 -13.88
N THR A 471 -24.90 -9.62 -13.13
CA THR A 471 -24.76 -9.73 -11.66
C THR A 471 -26.12 -9.95 -11.01
N LYS A 472 -26.12 -10.58 -9.83
CA LYS A 472 -27.36 -10.81 -9.08
C LYS A 472 -27.85 -9.51 -8.46
N SER A 473 -29.18 -9.32 -8.42
CA SER A 473 -29.81 -8.06 -8.01
C SER A 473 -29.60 -7.66 -6.55
N TRP A 474 -29.21 -8.60 -5.69
CA TRP A 474 -28.87 -8.33 -4.28
C TRP A 474 -27.40 -7.95 -4.06
N VAL A 475 -26.55 -8.06 -5.09
CA VAL A 475 -25.12 -7.77 -4.97
C VAL A 475 -24.89 -6.27 -5.13
N LYS A 476 -24.33 -5.62 -4.11
CA LYS A 476 -23.81 -4.26 -4.20
C LYS A 476 -22.45 -4.26 -4.88
N THR A 477 -22.41 -4.00 -6.18
CA THR A 477 -21.18 -3.89 -6.97
C THR A 477 -20.60 -2.47 -6.95
N SER A 478 -19.28 -2.35 -6.92
CA SER A 478 -18.62 -1.05 -7.02
C SER A 478 -17.20 -1.14 -7.60
N LEU A 479 -16.81 -0.11 -8.36
CA LEU A 479 -15.44 0.13 -8.79
C LEU A 479 -14.93 1.45 -8.18
N ALA A 480 -13.89 1.36 -7.35
CA ALA A 480 -13.23 2.51 -6.73
C ALA A 480 -11.75 2.54 -7.13
N PRO A 481 -11.41 3.16 -8.28
CA PRO A 481 -10.04 3.19 -8.75
C PRO A 481 -9.15 4.05 -7.86
N GLY A 482 -7.89 3.66 -7.66
CA GLY A 482 -6.96 4.46 -6.87
C GLY A 482 -6.34 5.65 -7.62
N SER A 483 -6.60 5.82 -8.92
CA SER A 483 -6.36 7.06 -9.65
C SER A 483 -7.21 7.15 -10.93
N ARG A 484 -7.30 8.34 -11.52
CA ARG A 484 -8.01 8.56 -12.80
C ARG A 484 -7.38 7.84 -14.00
N VAL A 485 -6.11 7.43 -13.90
CA VAL A 485 -5.42 6.68 -14.96
C VAL A 485 -6.11 5.35 -15.22
N VAL A 486 -6.64 4.72 -14.17
CA VAL A 486 -7.38 3.46 -14.26
C VAL A 486 -8.64 3.60 -15.11
N THR A 487 -9.44 4.63 -14.84
CA THR A 487 -10.63 4.93 -15.64
C THR A 487 -10.25 5.20 -17.10
N ASP A 488 -9.21 6.02 -17.34
CA ASP A 488 -8.79 6.39 -18.69
C ASP A 488 -8.42 5.18 -19.56
N TYR A 489 -7.62 4.22 -19.06
CA TYR A 489 -7.30 3.03 -19.85
C TYR A 489 -8.47 2.03 -19.99
N LEU A 490 -9.38 1.96 -18.99
CA LEU A 490 -10.58 1.11 -19.09
C LEU A 490 -11.56 1.66 -20.13
N GLU A 491 -11.74 2.98 -20.18
CA GLU A 491 -12.56 3.64 -21.19
C GLU A 491 -11.97 3.47 -22.60
N LYS A 492 -10.67 3.77 -22.78
CA LYS A 492 -9.99 3.65 -24.08
C LYS A 492 -9.97 2.23 -24.65
N SER A 493 -9.97 1.22 -23.78
CA SER A 493 -10.04 -0.20 -24.18
C SER A 493 -11.46 -0.73 -24.37
N GLY A 494 -12.48 0.08 -24.09
CA GLY A 494 -13.89 -0.31 -24.08
C GLY A 494 -14.28 -1.25 -22.94
N LEU A 495 -13.39 -1.47 -21.97
CA LEU A 495 -13.64 -2.36 -20.83
C LEU A 495 -14.47 -1.69 -19.73
N ALA A 496 -14.50 -0.35 -19.67
CA ALA A 496 -15.37 0.37 -18.75
C ALA A 496 -16.85 0.01 -18.98
N SER A 497 -17.33 0.09 -20.23
CA SER A 497 -18.72 -0.27 -20.56
C SER A 497 -19.06 -1.73 -20.25
N ASP A 498 -18.09 -2.64 -20.38
CA ASP A 498 -18.26 -4.05 -20.02
C ASP A 498 -18.44 -4.22 -18.51
N LEU A 499 -17.68 -3.47 -17.69
CA LEU A 499 -17.79 -3.44 -16.24
C LEU A 499 -19.09 -2.76 -15.77
N ASP A 500 -19.45 -1.63 -16.37
CA ASP A 500 -20.67 -0.87 -16.07
C ASP A 500 -21.92 -1.72 -16.32
N SER A 501 -21.93 -2.53 -17.39
CA SER A 501 -23.00 -3.48 -17.70
C SER A 501 -23.25 -4.52 -16.61
N LEU A 502 -22.25 -4.76 -15.75
CA LEU A 502 -22.33 -5.63 -14.57
C LEU A 502 -22.53 -4.86 -13.26
N GLY A 503 -22.67 -3.54 -13.33
CA GLY A 503 -22.84 -2.62 -12.20
C GLY A 503 -21.54 -2.20 -11.53
N PHE A 504 -20.37 -2.53 -12.07
CA PHE A 504 -19.06 -2.06 -11.60
C PHE A 504 -18.76 -0.64 -12.08
N GLU A 505 -19.74 0.24 -11.89
CA GLU A 505 -19.66 1.66 -12.17
C GLU A 505 -18.66 2.33 -11.24
N THR A 506 -17.99 3.38 -11.73
CA THR A 506 -17.04 4.14 -10.90
C THR A 506 -17.80 4.86 -9.78
N VAL A 507 -17.50 4.55 -8.52
CA VAL A 507 -18.19 5.12 -7.35
C VAL A 507 -17.40 6.23 -6.65
N GLY A 508 -16.09 6.32 -6.90
CA GLY A 508 -15.20 7.29 -6.25
C GLY A 508 -13.73 6.97 -6.47
N TYR A 509 -12.87 7.99 -6.34
CA TYR A 509 -11.40 7.83 -6.34
C TYR A 509 -10.88 7.96 -4.90
N GLY A 510 -11.07 6.90 -4.11
CA GLY A 510 -10.71 6.86 -2.69
C GLY A 510 -10.83 5.47 -2.08
N CYS A 511 -10.48 5.32 -0.81
CA CYS A 511 -10.37 4.03 -0.13
C CYS A 511 -11.69 3.24 -0.08
N THR A 512 -12.83 3.93 0.01
CA THR A 512 -14.20 3.37 -0.03
C THR A 512 -14.34 2.05 0.76
N THR A 513 -14.80 0.96 0.13
CA THR A 513 -15.05 -0.34 0.75
C THR A 513 -13.80 -0.92 1.44
N CYS A 514 -12.58 -0.60 0.99
CA CYS A 514 -11.34 -1.11 1.60
C CYS A 514 -11.16 -0.66 3.06
N ILE A 515 -11.65 0.54 3.40
CA ILE A 515 -11.56 1.08 4.78
C ILE A 515 -12.85 0.88 5.58
N GLY A 516 -13.87 0.25 4.99
CA GLY A 516 -15.19 0.09 5.58
C GLY A 516 -16.20 1.18 5.20
N ASN A 517 -15.81 2.13 4.34
CA ASN A 517 -16.70 3.13 3.75
C ASN A 517 -17.57 2.53 2.62
N SER A 518 -18.11 1.34 2.86
CA SER A 518 -18.92 0.58 1.91
C SER A 518 -20.34 1.12 1.76
N GLY A 519 -20.76 2.07 2.59
CA GLY A 519 -22.12 2.63 2.61
C GLY A 519 -23.19 1.60 3.01
N PRO A 520 -24.47 2.00 3.02
CA PRO A 520 -25.56 1.10 3.39
C PRO A 520 -25.78 0.00 2.33
N LEU A 521 -26.17 -1.20 2.76
CA LEU A 521 -26.77 -2.18 1.87
C LEU A 521 -28.18 -1.70 1.45
N PRO A 522 -28.69 -2.11 0.27
CA PRO A 522 -30.10 -1.89 -0.07
C PRO A 522 -31.01 -2.44 1.02
N GLU A 523 -32.03 -1.68 1.40
CA GLU A 523 -32.94 -2.04 2.51
C GLU A 523 -33.51 -3.47 2.41
N PRO A 524 -34.00 -3.95 1.24
CA PRO A 524 -34.48 -5.33 1.14
C PRO A 524 -33.40 -6.39 1.37
N VAL A 525 -32.14 -6.10 1.02
CA VAL A 525 -31.01 -7.01 1.24
C VAL A 525 -30.62 -6.99 2.72
N ALA A 526 -30.55 -5.79 3.32
CA ALA A 526 -30.26 -5.64 4.75
C ALA A 526 -31.32 -6.35 5.61
N ALA A 527 -32.60 -6.21 5.26
CA ALA A 527 -33.70 -6.89 5.92
C ALA A 527 -33.55 -8.42 5.81
N ALA A 528 -33.36 -8.95 4.59
CA ALA A 528 -33.20 -10.38 4.37
C ALA A 528 -32.00 -10.98 5.14
N VAL A 529 -30.85 -10.30 5.13
CA VAL A 529 -29.67 -10.74 5.90
C VAL A 529 -29.96 -10.76 7.40
N THR A 530 -30.68 -9.76 7.91
CA THR A 530 -30.98 -9.65 9.35
C THR A 530 -32.04 -10.64 9.79
N GLU A 531 -33.14 -10.75 9.04
CA GLU A 531 -34.29 -11.63 9.34
C GLU A 531 -33.92 -13.11 9.26
N GLY A 532 -33.07 -13.48 8.30
CA GLY A 532 -32.56 -14.84 8.15
C GLY A 532 -31.34 -15.16 9.02
N ASP A 533 -30.86 -14.21 9.85
CA ASP A 533 -29.56 -14.28 10.56
C ASP A 533 -28.41 -14.82 9.70
N LEU A 534 -28.36 -14.37 8.44
CA LEU A 534 -27.48 -14.94 7.45
C LEU A 534 -26.03 -14.51 7.69
N VAL A 535 -25.12 -15.48 7.62
CA VAL A 535 -23.69 -15.25 7.33
C VAL A 535 -23.53 -14.78 5.89
N ALA A 536 -23.87 -13.51 5.63
CA ALA A 536 -23.67 -12.85 4.35
C ALA A 536 -22.18 -12.61 4.08
N ALA A 537 -21.82 -12.59 2.79
CA ALA A 537 -20.44 -12.47 2.33
C ALA A 537 -20.16 -11.16 1.58
N ALA A 538 -18.94 -10.66 1.72
CA ALA A 538 -18.36 -9.67 0.82
C ALA A 538 -17.12 -10.25 0.13
N VAL A 539 -16.95 -9.92 -1.15
CA VAL A 539 -15.73 -10.21 -1.92
C VAL A 539 -15.13 -8.89 -2.38
N LEU A 540 -13.88 -8.61 -2.01
CA LEU A 540 -13.25 -7.33 -2.30
C LEU A 540 -11.79 -7.49 -2.70
N SER A 541 -11.30 -6.62 -3.58
CA SER A 541 -9.87 -6.57 -3.93
C SER A 541 -9.03 -5.75 -2.94
N GLY A 542 -9.41 -5.79 -1.66
CA GLY A 542 -8.71 -5.11 -0.57
C GLY A 542 -7.53 -5.89 -0.01
N ASN A 543 -7.06 -5.45 1.16
CA ASN A 543 -6.00 -6.11 1.94
C ASN A 543 -6.44 -6.53 3.35
N ARG A 544 -7.59 -6.02 3.86
CA ARG A 544 -8.14 -6.38 5.17
C ARG A 544 -9.58 -6.86 5.08
N ASN A 545 -9.89 -7.91 5.83
CA ASN A 545 -11.17 -8.61 5.84
C ASN A 545 -11.58 -9.04 7.27
N PHE A 546 -11.16 -8.28 8.28
CA PHE A 546 -11.60 -8.52 9.65
C PHE A 546 -13.12 -8.38 9.78
N GLU A 547 -13.73 -9.16 10.68
CA GLU A 547 -15.17 -9.08 10.95
C GLU A 547 -15.56 -7.66 11.38
N GLY A 548 -16.64 -7.12 10.81
CA GLY A 548 -17.11 -5.75 11.04
C GLY A 548 -16.30 -4.65 10.33
N ARG A 549 -15.18 -4.96 9.66
CA ARG A 549 -14.35 -3.96 8.96
C ARG A 549 -14.98 -3.48 7.65
N VAL A 550 -15.57 -4.37 6.86
CA VAL A 550 -16.04 -4.05 5.50
C VAL A 550 -17.43 -3.42 5.54
N ASN A 551 -18.36 -4.06 6.25
CA ASN A 551 -19.72 -3.59 6.45
C ASN A 551 -20.30 -4.25 7.72
N PRO A 552 -21.10 -3.53 8.53
CA PRO A 552 -21.66 -4.08 9.77
C PRO A 552 -22.57 -5.30 9.60
N LEU A 553 -23.18 -5.49 8.42
CA LEU A 553 -24.08 -6.61 8.13
C LEU A 553 -23.37 -7.80 7.48
N VAL A 554 -22.05 -7.74 7.26
CA VAL A 554 -21.29 -8.79 6.59
C VAL A 554 -20.35 -9.49 7.56
N LYS A 555 -20.66 -10.75 7.86
CA LYS A 555 -19.89 -11.59 8.79
C LYS A 555 -18.71 -12.31 8.10
N ALA A 556 -18.80 -12.58 6.79
CA ALA A 556 -17.76 -13.27 6.03
C ALA A 556 -17.14 -12.37 4.94
N ASN A 557 -15.84 -12.08 5.02
CA ASN A 557 -15.17 -11.16 4.11
C ASN A 557 -13.99 -11.86 3.40
N TRP A 558 -13.97 -11.77 2.07
CA TRP A 558 -13.00 -12.47 1.24
C TRP A 558 -12.20 -11.51 0.39
N LEU A 559 -10.87 -11.54 0.55
CA LEU A 559 -9.94 -10.84 -0.32
C LEU A 559 -9.74 -11.67 -1.59
N ALA A 560 -9.88 -11.04 -2.75
CA ALA A 560 -9.77 -11.71 -4.04
C ALA A 560 -9.19 -10.77 -5.11
N SER A 561 -8.68 -11.32 -6.20
CA SER A 561 -8.27 -10.49 -7.35
C SER A 561 -9.50 -9.80 -7.98
N PRO A 562 -9.36 -8.60 -8.57
CA PRO A 562 -10.43 -7.93 -9.31
C PRO A 562 -11.25 -8.84 -10.26
N PRO A 563 -10.67 -9.73 -11.09
CA PRO A 563 -11.48 -10.64 -11.90
C PRO A 563 -12.29 -11.65 -11.09
N LEU A 564 -11.78 -12.12 -9.95
CA LEU A 564 -12.55 -12.98 -9.04
C LEU A 564 -13.67 -12.21 -8.34
N VAL A 565 -13.49 -10.92 -8.02
CA VAL A 565 -14.59 -10.07 -7.52
C VAL A 565 -15.75 -10.05 -8.53
N VAL A 566 -15.44 -9.88 -9.82
CA VAL A 566 -16.46 -9.93 -10.89
C VAL A 566 -17.12 -11.32 -10.94
N ALA A 567 -16.33 -12.39 -10.89
CA ALA A 567 -16.85 -13.76 -10.92
C ALA A 567 -17.82 -14.06 -9.77
N TYR A 568 -17.48 -13.68 -8.53
CA TYR A 568 -18.35 -13.88 -7.38
C TYR A 568 -19.56 -12.95 -7.37
N ALA A 569 -19.50 -11.78 -8.01
CA ALA A 569 -20.67 -10.93 -8.23
C ALA A 569 -21.68 -11.56 -9.22
N LEU A 570 -21.18 -12.25 -10.24
CA LEU A 570 -22.01 -13.00 -11.21
C LEU A 570 -22.64 -14.23 -10.54
N ALA A 571 -21.87 -14.96 -9.75
CA ALA A 571 -22.36 -16.12 -8.99
C ALA A 571 -23.39 -15.70 -7.91
N GLY A 572 -23.12 -14.61 -7.19
CA GLY A 572 -23.94 -14.10 -6.10
C GLY A 572 -23.84 -14.90 -4.79
N THR A 573 -22.90 -15.85 -4.70
CA THR A 573 -22.62 -16.67 -3.51
C THR A 573 -21.16 -17.10 -3.47
N ILE A 574 -20.60 -17.25 -2.27
CA ILE A 574 -19.28 -17.86 -2.03
C ILE A 574 -19.37 -19.40 -2.01
N ASP A 575 -20.58 -19.95 -1.83
CA ASP A 575 -20.86 -21.39 -1.77
C ASP A 575 -21.01 -22.01 -3.18
N ILE A 576 -19.95 -21.88 -3.99
CA ILE A 576 -19.89 -22.33 -5.39
C ILE A 576 -18.51 -22.93 -5.72
N ASN A 577 -18.49 -23.92 -6.61
CA ASN A 577 -17.28 -24.53 -7.17
C ASN A 577 -17.27 -24.34 -8.68
#